data_AF-A0AAW4S051-F1
#
_entry.id   AF-A0AAW4S051-F1
#
_cell.length_a   1.000
_cell.length_b   1.000
_cell.length_c   1.000
_cell.angle_alpha   90.00
_cell.angle_beta   90.00
_cell.angle_gamma   90.00
#
_symmetry.space_group_name_H-M   'P 1'
#
loop_
_entity.id
_entity.type
_entity.pdbx_description
1 polymer ?
#
loop_
_entity_poly.entity_id
_entity_poly.type
_entity_poly.pdbx_seq_one_letter_code
_entity_poly.pdbx_strand_id
1 'polypeptide(L)' 'MTAQQDDRLVVGSRFKMSELGIVQFPKLAHKTGTIVEISIRTPGVTVLFDGAVRPTVLDRSYISPLSK' A
#
# COMPACT_ATOMS: atom_id res chain seq x y z
N MET A 1 21.68 7.76 -4.95
CA MET A 1 20.20 7.79 -4.92
C MET A 1 19.75 6.34 -4.95
N THR A 2 19.44 5.83 -3.76
CA THR A 2 19.63 4.42 -3.41
C THR A 2 18.31 3.67 -3.51
N ALA A 3 18.38 2.49 -4.13
CA ALA A 3 17.39 1.40 -4.10
C ALA A 3 15.94 1.76 -4.46
N GLN A 4 15.67 1.86 -5.77
CA GLN A 4 14.36 1.45 -6.29
C GLN A 4 14.35 -0.08 -6.25
N GLN A 5 14.14 -0.66 -5.07
CA GLN A 5 13.76 -2.07 -4.98
C GLN A 5 12.49 -2.19 -5.83
N ASP A 6 12.54 -3.04 -6.86
CA ASP A 6 11.40 -3.39 -7.70
C ASP A 6 10.44 -4.25 -6.86
N ASP A 7 9.89 -3.62 -5.83
CA ASP A 7 8.84 -4.13 -4.96
C ASP A 7 7.56 -4.09 -5.80
N ARG A 8 7.47 -5.08 -6.69
CA ARG A 8 6.27 -5.37 -7.44
C ARG A 8 5.16 -5.57 -6.42
N LEU A 9 4.22 -4.63 -6.40
CA LEU A 9 2.98 -4.82 -5.68
C LEU A 9 2.30 -6.05 -6.29
N VAL A 10 1.86 -6.97 -5.44
CA VAL A 10 1.17 -8.19 -5.86
C VAL A 10 -0.15 -8.27 -5.11
N VAL A 11 -1.23 -8.56 -5.83
CA VAL A 11 -2.55 -8.78 -5.22
C VAL A 11 -2.47 -9.95 -4.25
N GLY A 12 -3.06 -9.79 -3.07
CA GLY A 12 -2.98 -10.73 -1.97
C GLY A 12 -1.76 -10.56 -1.07
N SER A 13 -0.78 -9.73 -1.44
CA SER A 13 0.36 -9.42 -0.58
C SER A 13 -0.03 -8.44 0.54
N ARG A 14 0.70 -8.57 1.64
CA ARG A 14 0.58 -7.69 2.79
C ARG A 14 1.30 -6.37 2.52
N PHE A 15 0.80 -5.29 3.10
CA PHE A 15 1.44 -3.99 3.02
C PHE A 15 1.38 -3.23 4.34
N LYS A 16 2.24 -2.23 4.45
CA LYS A 16 2.20 -1.13 5.42
C LYS A 16 2.28 0.20 4.68
N MET A 17 2.00 1.29 5.38
CA MET A 17 2.22 2.63 4.82
C MET A 17 3.72 2.88 4.59
N SER A 18 4.08 3.49 3.46
CA SER A 18 5.42 4.03 3.24
C SER A 18 5.64 5.29 4.09
N GLU A 19 6.85 5.80 4.18
CA GLU A 19 7.14 7.05 4.90
C GLU A 19 6.29 8.22 4.38
N LEU A 20 6.15 8.35 3.05
CA LEU A 20 5.28 9.36 2.44
C LEU A 20 3.81 9.13 2.82
N GLY A 21 3.37 7.87 2.81
CA GLY A 21 2.04 7.49 3.23
C GLY A 21 1.74 7.82 4.69
N ILE A 22 2.73 7.66 5.58
CA ILE A 22 2.63 8.00 7.00
C ILE A 22 2.48 9.51 7.19
N VAL A 23 3.28 10.31 6.47
CA VAL A 23 3.20 11.77 6.53
C VAL A 23 1.84 12.28 6.05
N GLN A 24 1.33 11.73 4.94
CA GLN A 24 0.05 12.15 4.35
C GLN A 24 -1.15 11.65 5.16
N PHE A 25 -1.05 10.43 5.72
CA PHE A 25 -2.14 9.76 6.44
C PHE A 25 -1.66 9.24 7.81
N PRO A 26 -1.37 10.12 8.78
CA PRO A 26 -0.82 9.73 10.08
C PRO A 26 -1.75 8.79 10.87
N LYS A 27 -3.07 8.88 10.64
CA LYS A 27 -4.07 7.96 11.24
C LYS A 27 -3.95 6.51 10.74
N LEU A 28 -3.27 6.29 9.62
CA LEU A 28 -3.06 4.99 8.99
C LEU A 28 -1.63 4.47 9.20
N ALA A 29 -0.76 5.23 9.85
CA ALA A 29 0.68 4.97 9.90
C ALA A 29 1.04 3.58 10.46
N HIS A 30 0.30 3.13 11.47
CA HIS A 30 0.51 1.83 12.11
C HIS A 30 -0.41 0.73 11.58
N LYS A 31 -1.23 1.05 10.58
CA LYS A 31 -2.12 0.06 9.98
C LYS A 31 -1.38 -0.74 8.93
N THR A 32 -1.74 -2.01 8.87
CA THR A 32 -1.36 -2.92 7.80
C THR A 32 -2.62 -3.40 7.09
N GLY A 33 -2.43 -4.05 5.96
CA GLY A 33 -3.54 -4.61 5.22
C GLY A 33 -3.08 -5.49 4.08
N THR A 34 -4.01 -5.79 3.18
CA THR A 34 -3.80 -6.60 1.99
C THR A 34 -4.08 -5.79 0.74
N ILE A 35 -3.26 -5.95 -0.28
CA ILE A 35 -3.50 -5.39 -1.61
C ILE A 35 -4.60 -6.23 -2.27
N VAL A 36 -5.70 -5.61 -2.66
CA VAL A 36 -6.84 -6.32 -3.27
C VAL A 36 -6.91 -6.12 -4.78
N GLU A 37 -6.41 -4.99 -5.28
CA GLU A 37 -6.38 -4.71 -6.72
C GLU A 37 -5.25 -3.75 -7.04
N ILE A 38 -4.64 -3.91 -8.22
CA ILE A 38 -3.63 -3.01 -8.74
C ILE A 38 -4.09 -2.58 -10.13
N SER A 39 -4.25 -1.28 -10.33
CA SER A 39 -4.58 -0.76 -11.65
C SER A 39 -3.35 -0.79 -12.54
N ILE A 40 -3.54 -1.23 -13.79
CA ILE A 40 -2.50 -1.15 -14.84
C ILE A 40 -2.49 0.23 -15.53
N ARG A 41 -3.57 1.01 -15.37
CA ARG A 41 -3.77 2.29 -16.09
C ARG A 41 -3.51 3.51 -15.22
N THR A 42 -3.58 3.36 -13.90
CA THR A 42 -3.44 4.45 -12.94
C THR A 42 -2.49 4.05 -11.82
N PRO A 43 -1.83 5.00 -11.15
CA PRO A 43 -0.97 4.69 -10.00
C PRO A 43 -1.76 4.25 -8.75
N GLY A 44 -3.10 4.25 -8.81
CA GLY A 44 -3.97 3.79 -7.75
C GLY A 44 -3.88 2.28 -7.49
N VAL A 45 -3.81 1.95 -6.21
CA VAL A 45 -3.79 0.60 -5.65
C VAL A 45 -4.94 0.49 -4.67
N THR A 46 -5.81 -0.49 -4.87
CA THR A 46 -6.89 -0.77 -3.93
C THR A 46 -6.36 -1.69 -2.84
N VAL A 47 -6.51 -1.25 -1.59
CA VAL A 47 -6.06 -1.96 -0.40
C VAL A 47 -7.20 -2.17 0.57
N LEU A 48 -7.14 -3.24 1.35
CA LEU A 48 -8.03 -3.47 2.48
C LEU A 48 -7.20 -3.49 3.75
N PHE A 49 -7.40 -2.48 4.61
CA PHE A 49 -6.77 -2.44 5.93
C PHE A 49 -7.34 -3.52 6.84
N ASP A 50 -6.51 -4.02 7.76
CA ASP A 50 -6.95 -4.98 8.77
C ASP A 50 -8.07 -4.39 9.63
N GLY A 51 -9.14 -5.16 9.80
CA GLY A 51 -10.34 -4.75 10.51
C GLY A 51 -11.22 -3.73 9.77
N ALA A 52 -10.87 -3.32 8.55
CA ALA A 52 -11.74 -2.50 7.72
C ALA A 52 -12.77 -3.37 6.98
N VAL A 53 -13.98 -2.85 6.84
CA VAL A 53 -15.07 -3.49 6.08
C VAL A 53 -15.01 -3.14 4.60
N ARG A 54 -14.41 -2.00 4.26
CA ARG A 54 -14.38 -1.46 2.89
C ARG A 54 -12.95 -1.25 2.41
N PRO A 55 -12.66 -1.57 1.13
CA PRO A 55 -11.39 -1.23 0.51
C PRO A 55 -11.22 0.29 0.36
N THR A 56 -9.96 0.71 0.30
CA THR A 56 -9.51 2.08 0.09
C THR A 56 -8.56 2.12 -1.09
N VAL A 57 -8.67 3.13 -1.96
CA VAL A 57 -7.70 3.36 -3.03
C VAL A 57 -6.63 4.33 -2.54
N LEU A 58 -5.37 3.95 -2.67
CA LEU A 58 -4.21 4.78 -2.36
C LEU A 58 -3.26 4.87 -3.55
N ASP A 59 -2.47 5.93 -3.61
CA ASP A 59 -1.37 5.99 -4.57
C ASP A 59 -0.29 4.95 -4.22
N ARG A 60 0.30 4.33 -5.25
CA ARG A 60 1.36 3.33 -5.12
C ARG A 60 2.55 3.83 -4.28
N SER A 61 2.87 5.13 -4.31
CA SER A 61 3.96 5.71 -3.52
C SER A 61 3.71 5.69 -2.01
N TYR A 62 2.44 5.54 -1.57
CA TYR A 62 2.06 5.47 -0.16
C TYR A 62 2.10 4.06 0.41
N ILE A 63 2.41 3.06 -0.42
CA ILE A 63 2.38 1.64 -0.05
C ILE A 63 3.79 1.08 -0.05
N SER A 64 4.15 0.44 1.06
CA SER A 64 5.35 -0.39 1.17
C SER A 64 4.91 -1.83 1.35
N PRO A 65 5.17 -2.73 0.39
CA PRO A 65 4.82 -4.13 0.55
C PRO A 65 5.64 -4.73 1.70
N LEU A 66 4.99 -5.60 2.46
CA LEU A 66 5.65 -6.44 3.44
C LEU A 66 6.07 -7.70 2.68
N SER A 67 7.38 -7.91 2.50
CA SER A 67 7.92 -9.10 1.84
C SER A 67 7.29 -10.38 2.41
N LYS A 68 7.15 -11.39 1.57
CA LYS A 68 7.01 -12.77 2.03
C LYS A 68 8.37 -13.30 2.49
#